data_AF-A0A2R6MBA5-F1
#
_entry.id   AF-A0A2R6MBA5-F1
#
_cell.length_a   1.000
_cell.length_b   1.000
_cell.length_c   1.000
_cell.angle_alpha   90.00
_cell.angle_beta   90.00
_cell.angle_gamma   90.00
#
_symmetry.space_group_name_H-M   'P 1'
#
loop_
_entity.id
_entity.type
_entity.pdbx_description
1 polymer ?
#
loop_
_entity_poly.entity_id
_entity_poly.type
_entity_poly.pdbx_seq_one_letter_code
_entity_poly.pdbx_strand_id
1 'polypeptide(L)'
;MMEFGLVALWVGLFVLLGLAAVPATVWLFRDLAYGGFAIPVGLAVLLLVGHLVGYVAYGLPAALAGVGALLALSAVASQRIAVREAVEPAHLAEHALVFVLGFGLIVLVRGIDPVAAPLPVAVGEKFLDFGLLATLDRSTQLPPESMWFAGEPVTYHYGGHLLTSLLSTLTGTDPAY
;
A
#
# COMPACT_ATOMS: atom_id res chain seq x y z
N MET A 1 -23.82 -3.38 1.22
CA MET A 1 -23.53 -4.60 2.01
C MET A 1 -22.02 -4.79 1.98
N MET A 2 -21.35 -5.16 3.09
CA MET A 2 -19.89 -5.32 3.08
C MET A 2 -19.49 -6.48 2.16
N GLU A 3 -18.58 -6.21 1.22
CA GLU A 3 -18.00 -7.23 0.35
C GLU A 3 -16.83 -7.92 1.06
N PHE A 4 -17.14 -8.93 1.87
CA PHE A 4 -16.14 -9.66 2.65
C PHE A 4 -15.00 -10.26 1.79
N GLY A 5 -15.27 -10.55 0.52
CA GLY A 5 -14.25 -10.99 -0.44
C GLY A 5 -13.17 -9.94 -0.69
N LEU A 6 -13.54 -8.66 -0.84
CA LEU A 6 -12.58 -7.57 -1.00
C LEU A 6 -11.77 -7.34 0.28
N VAL A 7 -12.43 -7.44 1.44
CA VAL A 7 -11.74 -7.32 2.74
C VAL A 7 -10.66 -8.41 2.88
N ALA A 8 -11.00 -9.65 2.54
CA ALA A 8 -10.06 -10.77 2.56
C ALA A 8 -8.91 -10.60 1.55
N LEU A 9 -9.22 -10.10 0.35
CA LEU A 9 -8.23 -9.81 -0.70
C LEU A 9 -7.20 -8.77 -0.22
N TRP A 10 -7.67 -7.65 0.33
CA TRP A 10 -6.80 -6.56 0.77
C TRP A 10 -5.94 -6.94 1.99
N VAL A 11 -6.52 -7.57 3.01
CA VAL A 11 -5.73 -8.04 4.16
C VAL A 11 -4.73 -9.11 3.73
N GLY A 12 -5.12 -10.00 2.80
CA GLY A 12 -4.24 -11.00 2.21
C GLY A 12 -3.06 -10.37 1.47
N LEU A 13 -3.30 -9.31 0.68
CA LEU A 13 -2.24 -8.58 0.00
C LEU A 13 -1.26 -7.93 0.99
N PHE A 14 -1.76 -7.25 2.04
CA PHE A 14 -0.90 -6.65 3.06
C PHE A 14 -0.02 -7.70 3.74
N VAL A 15 -0.60 -8.83 4.15
CA VAL A 15 0.15 -9.93 4.76
C VAL A 15 1.16 -10.51 3.77
N LEU A 16 0.79 -10.72 2.51
CA LEU A 16 1.69 -11.24 1.48
C LEU A 16 2.90 -10.32 1.24
N LEU A 17 2.67 -9.02 1.12
CA LEU A 17 3.75 -8.03 0.99
C LEU A 17 4.63 -8.00 2.24
N GLY A 18 4.03 -8.10 3.44
CA GLY A 18 4.76 -8.21 4.70
C GLY A 18 5.65 -9.45 4.75
N LEU A 19 5.10 -10.63 4.42
CA LEU A 19 5.85 -11.88 4.36
C LEU A 19 7.01 -11.80 3.36
N ALA A 20 6.76 -11.23 2.18
CA ALA A 20 7.78 -11.00 1.17
C ALA A 20 8.89 -10.05 1.67
N ALA A 21 8.58 -9.12 2.57
CA ALA A 21 9.50 -8.16 3.15
C ALA A 21 10.28 -8.69 4.37
N VAL A 22 9.96 -9.87 4.92
CA VAL A 22 10.57 -10.36 6.17
C VAL A 22 12.10 -10.42 6.12
N PRO A 23 12.75 -11.03 5.11
CA PRO A 23 14.21 -11.09 5.07
C PRO A 23 14.85 -9.71 5.02
N ALA A 24 14.28 -8.80 4.21
CA ALA A 24 14.73 -7.41 4.15
C ALA A 24 14.57 -6.73 5.52
N THR A 25 13.42 -6.88 6.16
CA THR A 25 13.11 -6.24 7.44
C THR A 25 14.05 -6.71 8.56
N VAL A 26 14.29 -8.02 8.67
CA VAL A 26 15.24 -8.58 9.63
C VAL A 26 16.66 -8.07 9.36
N TRP A 27 17.05 -7.97 8.09
CA TRP A 27 18.36 -7.45 7.73
C TRP A 27 18.53 -5.95 8.08
N LEU A 28 17.51 -5.12 7.86
CA LEU A 28 17.52 -3.69 8.20
C LEU A 28 17.38 -3.40 9.71
N PHE A 29 16.58 -4.20 10.42
CA PHE A 29 16.11 -3.91 11.78
C PHE A 29 16.49 -5.01 12.78
N ARG A 30 17.71 -5.53 12.70
CA ARG A 30 18.20 -6.69 13.50
C ARG A 30 17.91 -6.60 15.01
N ASP A 31 17.97 -5.39 15.58
CA ASP A 31 17.78 -5.14 17.02
C ASP A 31 16.41 -4.53 17.38
N LEU A 32 15.56 -4.26 16.39
CA LEU A 32 14.23 -3.67 16.54
C LEU A 32 13.16 -4.73 16.20
N ALA A 33 11.92 -4.55 16.67
CA ALA A 33 10.81 -5.48 16.52
C ALA A 33 10.42 -5.76 15.04
N TYR A 34 11.22 -6.56 14.34
CA TYR A 34 11.13 -6.82 12.90
C TYR A 34 9.75 -7.36 12.49
N GLY A 35 9.07 -8.11 13.37
CA GLY A 35 7.73 -8.63 13.13
C GLY A 35 6.71 -7.52 12.85
N GLY A 36 6.80 -6.38 13.56
CA GLY A 36 5.90 -5.25 13.38
C GLY A 36 6.20 -4.38 12.16
N PHE A 37 7.43 -4.44 11.62
CA PHE A 37 7.86 -3.58 10.52
C PHE A 37 7.79 -4.24 9.14
N ALA A 38 7.53 -5.55 9.06
CA ALA A 38 7.52 -6.26 7.78
C ALA A 38 6.51 -5.67 6.77
N ILE A 39 5.26 -5.45 7.20
CA ILE A 39 4.24 -4.82 6.35
C ILE A 39 4.62 -3.37 5.98
N PRO A 40 4.97 -2.47 6.93
CA PRO A 40 5.46 -1.14 6.62
C PRO A 40 6.63 -1.10 5.61
N VAL A 41 7.62 -1.99 5.74
CA VAL A 41 8.76 -2.06 4.82
C VAL A 41 8.30 -2.46 3.42
N GLY A 42 7.44 -3.47 3.30
CA GLY A 42 6.88 -3.88 2.02
C GLY A 42 6.14 -2.74 1.32
N LEU A 43 5.30 -2.01 2.06
CA LEU A 43 4.57 -0.84 1.55
C LEU A 43 5.49 0.33 1.19
N ALA A 44 6.53 0.59 1.98
CA ALA A 44 7.49 1.65 1.71
C ALA A 44 8.30 1.39 0.43
N VAL A 45 8.74 0.14 0.23
CA VAL A 45 9.44 -0.25 -1.02
C VAL A 45 8.51 -0.14 -2.22
N LEU A 46 7.27 -0.64 -2.10
CA LEU A 46 6.26 -0.51 -3.15
C LEU A 46 6.00 0.96 -3.52
N LEU A 47 5.79 1.82 -2.52
CA LEU A 47 5.56 3.25 -2.73
C LEU A 47 6.77 3.94 -3.37
N LEU A 48 7.97 3.75 -2.82
CA LEU A 48 9.17 4.44 -3.30
C LEU A 48 9.49 4.05 -4.74
N VAL A 49 9.51 2.75 -5.03
CA VAL A 49 9.84 2.26 -6.37
C VAL A 49 8.72 2.58 -7.35
N GLY A 50 7.46 2.40 -6.94
CA GLY A 50 6.31 2.76 -7.78
C GLY A 50 6.27 4.25 -8.10
N HIS A 51 6.65 5.12 -7.17
CA HIS A 51 6.80 6.56 -7.40
C HIS A 51 7.89 6.86 -8.43
N LEU A 52 9.09 6.29 -8.25
CA LEU A 52 10.23 6.53 -9.14
C LEU A 52 9.98 6.02 -10.57
N VAL A 53 9.44 4.79 -10.69
CA VAL A 53 9.10 4.20 -12.00
C VAL A 53 7.91 4.92 -12.62
N GLY A 54 6.98 5.41 -11.81
CA GLY A 54 5.81 6.15 -12.24
C GLY A 54 6.12 7.41 -13.05
N TYR A 55 7.30 8.03 -12.88
CA TYR A 55 7.74 9.14 -13.75
C TYR A 55 7.91 8.75 -15.22
N VAL A 56 8.07 7.45 -15.51
CA VAL A 56 8.25 6.93 -16.88
C VAL A 56 7.04 6.09 -17.31
N ALA A 57 6.54 5.23 -16.42
CA ALA A 57 5.39 4.35 -16.69
C ALA A 57 4.65 4.05 -15.38
N TYR A 58 3.51 4.73 -15.18
CA TYR A 58 2.63 4.55 -14.02
C TYR A 58 1.59 3.43 -14.24
N GLY A 59 0.90 3.03 -13.17
CA GLY A 59 -0.06 1.92 -13.15
C GLY A 59 0.63 0.57 -12.91
N LEU A 60 0.22 -0.46 -13.65
CA LEU A 60 0.71 -1.83 -13.48
C LEU A 60 2.24 -1.96 -13.59
N PRO A 61 2.94 -1.31 -14.56
CA PRO A 61 4.40 -1.37 -14.64
C PRO A 61 5.09 -0.89 -13.36
N ALA A 62 4.65 0.23 -12.79
CA ALA A 62 5.17 0.77 -11.54
C ALA A 62 4.90 -0.16 -10.35
N ALA A 63 3.69 -0.72 -10.26
CA ALA A 63 3.33 -1.66 -9.20
C ALA A 63 4.16 -2.96 -9.26
N LEU A 64 4.32 -3.55 -10.45
CA LEU A 64 5.15 -4.73 -10.65
C LEU A 64 6.63 -4.46 -10.39
N ALA A 65 7.14 -3.28 -10.76
CA ALA A 65 8.50 -2.88 -10.43
C ALA A 65 8.71 -2.78 -8.91
N GLY A 66 7.73 -2.24 -8.17
CA GLY A 66 7.79 -2.19 -6.71
C GLY A 66 7.81 -3.57 -6.05
N VAL A 67 6.94 -4.48 -6.51
CA VAL A 67 6.96 -5.88 -6.05
C VAL A 67 8.28 -6.57 -6.41
N GLY A 68 8.76 -6.39 -7.65
CA GLY A 68 10.03 -6.95 -8.11
C GLY A 68 11.22 -6.46 -7.30
N ALA A 69 11.27 -5.16 -6.98
CA ALA A 69 12.30 -4.57 -6.15
C ALA A 69 12.25 -5.09 -4.70
N LEU A 70 11.06 -5.27 -4.14
CA LEU A 70 10.88 -5.88 -2.81
C LEU A 70 11.43 -7.32 -2.79
N LEU A 71 11.07 -8.13 -3.78
CA LEU A 71 11.56 -9.50 -3.89
C LEU A 71 13.08 -9.55 -4.09
N ALA A 72 13.64 -8.66 -4.93
CA ALA A 72 15.08 -8.56 -5.13
C ALA A 72 15.81 -8.15 -3.83
N LEU A 73 15.27 -7.17 -3.10
CA LEU A 73 15.82 -6.73 -1.82
C LEU A 73 15.81 -7.87 -0.79
N SER A 74 14.69 -8.59 -0.68
CA SER A 74 14.59 -9.75 0.22
C SER A 74 15.48 -10.92 -0.21
N ALA A 75 15.68 -11.13 -1.50
CA ALA A 75 16.62 -12.13 -2.01
C ALA A 75 18.06 -11.79 -1.61
N VAL A 76 18.48 -10.52 -1.79
CA VAL A 76 19.79 -10.03 -1.35
C VAL A 76 19.93 -10.15 0.17
N ALA A 77 18.92 -9.73 0.93
CA ALA A 77 18.93 -9.81 2.39
C ALA A 77 19.07 -11.26 2.88
N SER A 78 18.40 -12.21 2.22
CA SER A 78 18.48 -13.65 2.54
C SER A 78 19.89 -14.23 2.37
N GLN A 79 20.75 -13.62 1.54
CA GLN A 79 22.17 -14.00 1.43
C GLN A 79 23.04 -13.40 2.56
N ARG A 80 22.50 -12.46 3.33
CA ARG A 80 23.21 -11.72 4.39
C ARG A 80 22.78 -12.12 5.80
N ILE A 81 21.73 -12.93 5.94
CA ILE A 81 21.20 -13.42 7.22
C ILE A 81 20.90 -14.92 7.14
N ALA A 82 21.06 -15.62 8.26
CA ALA A 82 20.55 -16.98 8.39
C ALA A 82 19.02 -16.92 8.65
N VAL A 83 18.22 -16.82 7.58
CA VAL A 83 16.75 -16.60 7.68
C VAL A 83 16.07 -17.58 8.63
N ARG A 84 16.45 -18.87 8.61
CA ARG A 84 15.87 -19.91 9.47
C ARG A 84 16.15 -19.70 10.97
N GLU A 85 17.25 -19.06 11.30
CA GLU A 85 17.66 -18.79 12.68
C GLU A 85 17.18 -17.42 13.13
N ALA A 86 17.12 -16.45 12.21
CA ALA A 86 16.76 -15.07 12.50
C ALA A 86 15.25 -14.79 12.48
N VAL A 87 14.44 -15.68 11.91
CA VAL A 87 12.98 -15.53 11.83
C VAL A 87 12.29 -16.51 12.75
N GLU A 88 11.54 -15.97 13.70
CA GLU A 88 10.67 -16.75 14.59
C GLU A 88 9.22 -16.72 14.05
N PRO A 89 8.65 -17.86 13.60
CA PRO A 89 7.32 -17.87 13.01
C PRO A 89 6.21 -17.43 13.98
N ALA A 90 6.34 -17.77 15.26
CA ALA A 90 5.37 -17.37 16.28
C ALA A 90 5.36 -15.85 16.48
N HIS A 91 6.53 -15.22 16.53
CA HIS A 91 6.67 -13.77 16.63
C HIS A 91 6.04 -13.05 15.43
N LEU A 92 6.31 -13.55 14.21
CA LEU A 92 5.70 -13.00 12.99
C LEU A 92 4.17 -13.16 12.98
N ALA A 93 3.67 -14.32 13.42
CA ALA A 93 2.24 -14.60 13.51
C ALA A 93 1.53 -13.68 14.53
N GLU A 94 2.15 -13.41 15.68
CA GLU A 94 1.64 -12.47 16.68
C GLU A 94 1.46 -11.06 16.08
N HIS A 95 2.49 -10.53 15.43
CA HIS A 95 2.42 -9.21 14.81
C HIS A 95 1.44 -9.15 13.63
N ALA A 96 1.39 -10.20 12.80
CA ALA A 96 0.39 -10.32 11.74
C ALA A 96 -1.03 -10.35 12.32
N LEU A 97 -1.26 -11.05 13.43
CA LEU A 97 -2.55 -11.08 14.11
C LEU A 97 -2.94 -9.69 14.63
N VAL A 98 -2.03 -8.96 15.28
CA VAL A 98 -2.28 -7.58 15.73
C VAL A 98 -2.66 -6.68 14.55
N PHE A 99 -1.93 -6.78 13.43
CA PHE A 99 -2.27 -6.04 12.22
C PHE A 99 -3.65 -6.40 11.68
N VAL A 100 -3.97 -7.69 11.54
CA VAL A 100 -5.26 -8.18 11.03
C VAL A 100 -6.41 -7.73 11.93
N LEU A 101 -6.25 -7.76 13.25
CA LEU A 101 -7.25 -7.27 14.20
C LEU A 101 -7.44 -5.75 14.09
N GLY A 102 -6.34 -4.99 13.99
CA GLY A 102 -6.41 -3.53 13.80
C GLY A 102 -7.07 -3.15 12.47
N PHE A 103 -6.69 -3.83 11.39
CA PHE A 103 -7.33 -3.69 10.08
C PHE A 103 -8.82 -4.01 10.15
N GLY A 104 -9.19 -5.14 10.76
CA GLY A 104 -10.58 -5.55 10.95
C GLY A 104 -11.39 -4.55 11.76
N LEU A 105 -10.80 -3.96 12.80
CA LEU A 105 -11.44 -2.90 13.59
C LEU A 105 -11.74 -1.66 12.73
N ILE A 106 -10.77 -1.19 11.94
CA ILE A 106 -10.98 -0.03 11.05
C ILE A 106 -12.02 -0.34 9.97
N VAL A 107 -11.98 -1.52 9.37
CA VAL A 107 -12.98 -1.97 8.40
C VAL A 107 -14.37 -2.03 9.03
N LEU A 108 -14.50 -2.56 10.26
CA LEU A 108 -15.78 -2.60 10.96
C LEU A 108 -16.32 -1.20 11.23
N VAL A 109 -15.49 -0.30 11.77
CA VAL A 109 -15.87 1.10 12.04
C VAL A 109 -16.31 1.79 10.75
N ARG A 110 -15.63 1.54 9.63
CA ARG A 110 -15.98 2.11 8.32
C ARG A 110 -17.10 1.39 7.60
N GLY A 111 -17.38 0.15 7.93
CA GLY A 111 -18.52 -0.61 7.42
C GLY A 111 -19.87 -0.13 7.97
N ILE A 112 -19.89 0.50 9.15
CA ILE A 112 -21.10 1.06 9.77
C ILE A 112 -21.56 2.31 9.03
N ASP A 113 -20.62 3.22 8.75
CA ASP A 113 -20.85 4.42 7.95
C ASP A 113 -19.78 4.47 6.83
N PRO A 114 -20.09 3.84 5.68
CA PRO A 114 -19.19 3.79 4.53
C PRO A 114 -19.22 5.10 3.73
N VAL A 115 -19.93 6.13 4.20
CA VAL A 115 -20.07 7.36 3.43
C VAL A 115 -18.73 8.09 3.33
N ALA A 116 -18.19 7.99 2.13
CA ALA A 116 -17.09 8.75 1.60
C ALA A 116 -17.18 10.24 1.96
N ALA A 117 -18.32 10.90 1.71
CA ALA A 117 -18.60 12.28 2.09
C ALA A 117 -20.11 12.57 2.14
N PRO A 118 -20.76 12.64 3.32
CA PRO A 118 -22.17 13.05 3.37
C PRO A 118 -22.26 14.54 3.04
N LEU A 119 -22.95 14.87 1.95
CA LEU A 119 -23.32 16.24 1.63
C LEU A 119 -24.26 16.78 2.73
N PRO A 120 -24.14 18.06 3.14
CA PRO A 120 -23.25 19.11 2.61
C PRO A 120 -21.93 19.30 3.40
N VAL A 121 -21.69 18.53 4.46
CA VAL A 121 -20.65 18.84 5.47
C VAL A 121 -19.24 18.36 5.06
N ALA A 122 -19.13 17.42 4.11
CA ALA A 122 -17.88 16.73 3.79
C ALA A 122 -17.23 17.11 2.43
N VAL A 123 -17.42 18.35 1.96
CA VAL A 123 -17.01 18.80 0.61
C VAL A 123 -15.50 19.12 0.47
N GLY A 124 -14.73 19.09 1.57
CA GLY A 124 -13.31 19.46 1.56
C GLY A 124 -12.35 18.29 1.30
N GLU A 125 -11.70 17.81 2.36
CA GLU A 125 -10.58 16.85 2.30
C GLU A 125 -10.96 15.54 1.60
N LYS A 126 -12.15 15.00 1.89
CA LYS A 126 -12.61 13.76 1.26
C LYS A 126 -12.80 13.91 -0.25
N PHE A 127 -13.32 15.05 -0.72
CA PHE A 127 -13.44 15.33 -2.15
C PHE A 127 -12.06 15.44 -2.81
N LEU A 128 -11.11 16.08 -2.14
CA LEU A 128 -9.71 16.13 -2.59
C LEU A 128 -9.11 14.72 -2.68
N ASP A 129 -9.33 13.87 -1.67
CA ASP A 129 -8.79 12.51 -1.62
C ASP A 129 -9.31 11.64 -2.79
N PHE A 130 -10.62 11.68 -3.06
CA PHE A 130 -11.20 10.99 -4.22
C PHE A 130 -10.73 11.60 -5.54
N GLY A 131 -10.63 12.93 -5.61
CA GLY A 131 -10.07 13.62 -6.77
C GLY A 131 -8.65 13.17 -7.09
N LEU A 132 -7.79 13.01 -6.08
CA LEU A 132 -6.43 12.49 -6.24
C LEU A 132 -6.42 11.03 -6.70
N LEU A 133 -7.25 10.16 -6.11
CA LEU A 133 -7.34 8.75 -6.52
C LEU A 133 -7.84 8.61 -7.95
N ALA A 134 -8.92 9.31 -8.33
CA ALA A 134 -9.44 9.32 -9.71
C ALA A 134 -8.44 9.88 -10.72
N THR A 135 -7.62 10.83 -10.29
CA THR A 135 -6.57 11.45 -11.10
C THR A 135 -5.41 10.49 -11.34
N LEU A 136 -4.98 9.76 -10.30
CA LEU A 136 -3.98 8.72 -10.42
C LEU A 136 -4.47 7.56 -11.31
N ASP A 137 -5.71 7.10 -11.11
CA ASP A 137 -6.31 5.98 -11.85
C ASP A 137 -6.28 6.16 -13.37
N ARG A 138 -6.57 7.37 -13.86
CA ARG A 138 -6.55 7.71 -15.29
C ARG A 138 -5.16 8.10 -15.83
N SER A 139 -4.15 8.19 -14.98
CA SER A 139 -2.82 8.67 -15.37
C SER A 139 -1.94 7.52 -15.85
N THR A 140 -1.14 7.77 -16.87
CA THR A 140 -0.14 6.82 -17.38
C THR A 140 1.29 7.16 -16.94
N GLN A 141 1.51 8.36 -16.40
CA GLN A 141 2.79 8.86 -15.91
C GLN A 141 2.58 9.82 -14.72
N LEU A 142 3.61 9.98 -13.88
CA LEU A 142 3.65 10.92 -12.77
C LEU A 142 4.54 12.13 -13.09
N PRO A 143 4.28 13.31 -12.51
CA PRO A 143 3.10 13.65 -11.70
C PRO A 143 1.82 13.68 -12.56
N PRO A 144 0.66 13.32 -12.00
CA PRO A 144 -0.57 13.32 -12.77
C PRO A 144 -1.08 14.76 -13.00
N GLU A 145 -1.90 14.96 -14.01
CA GLU A 145 -2.55 16.25 -14.29
C GLU A 145 -3.51 16.64 -13.16
N SER A 146 -3.47 17.90 -12.72
CA SER A 146 -4.29 18.43 -11.64
C SER A 146 -5.77 18.44 -12.00
N MET A 147 -6.59 17.85 -11.14
CA MET A 147 -8.05 17.94 -11.23
C MET A 147 -8.60 19.36 -11.03
N TRP A 148 -7.79 20.28 -10.51
CA TRP A 148 -8.19 21.68 -10.26
C TRP A 148 -7.64 22.66 -11.29
N PHE A 149 -6.60 22.27 -12.03
CA PHE A 149 -5.91 23.16 -12.94
C PHE A 149 -5.45 22.40 -14.19
N ALA A 150 -6.27 22.48 -15.23
CA ALA A 150 -6.05 21.76 -16.48
C ALA A 150 -4.69 22.12 -17.10
N GLY A 151 -3.99 21.12 -17.59
CA GLY A 151 -2.66 21.23 -18.20
C GLY A 151 -1.50 21.32 -17.21
N GLU A 152 -1.74 21.48 -15.91
CA GLU A 152 -0.68 21.57 -14.90
C GLU A 152 -0.61 20.30 -14.03
N PRO A 153 0.57 19.93 -13.53
CA PRO A 153 0.71 18.78 -12.64
C PRO A 153 0.12 19.05 -11.25
N VAL A 154 -0.29 17.99 -10.55
CA VAL A 154 -0.66 18.07 -9.12
C VAL A 154 0.54 18.53 -8.29
N THR A 155 0.36 19.64 -7.55
CA THR A 155 1.34 20.19 -6.60
C THR A 155 0.89 20.00 -5.15
N TYR A 156 0.68 18.74 -4.76
CA TYR A 156 0.23 18.35 -3.42
C TYR A 156 0.93 17.09 -2.92
N HIS A 157 0.92 16.83 -1.62
CA HIS A 157 1.42 15.58 -1.06
C HIS A 157 0.38 14.48 -1.18
N TYR A 158 0.56 13.58 -2.15
CA TYR A 158 -0.39 12.49 -2.45
C TYR A 158 0.18 11.08 -2.23
N GLY A 159 1.24 10.93 -1.42
CA GLY A 159 1.93 9.64 -1.23
C GLY A 159 1.03 8.51 -0.71
N GLY A 160 0.09 8.82 0.19
CA GLY A 160 -0.91 7.85 0.65
C GLY A 160 -1.88 7.42 -0.44
N HIS A 161 -2.32 8.36 -1.29
CA HIS A 161 -3.17 8.09 -2.44
C HIS A 161 -2.44 7.29 -3.51
N LEU A 162 -1.15 7.60 -3.73
CA LEU A 162 -0.27 6.86 -4.64
C LEU A 162 -0.13 5.41 -4.20
N LEU A 163 0.17 5.16 -2.92
CA LEU A 163 0.24 3.80 -2.39
C LEU A 163 -1.09 3.07 -2.53
N THR A 164 -2.20 3.73 -2.21
CA THR A 164 -3.55 3.17 -2.36
C THR A 164 -3.84 2.81 -3.81
N SER A 165 -3.49 3.65 -4.78
CA SER A 165 -3.67 3.42 -6.20
C SER A 165 -2.80 2.27 -6.72
N LEU A 166 -1.54 2.15 -6.28
CA LEU A 166 -0.69 1.00 -6.61
C LEU A 166 -1.25 -0.32 -6.04
N LEU A 167 -1.72 -0.32 -4.80
CA LEU A 167 -2.35 -1.50 -4.18
C LEU A 167 -3.63 -1.88 -4.91
N SER A 168 -4.47 -0.89 -5.25
CA SER A 168 -5.68 -1.07 -6.06
C SER A 168 -5.39 -1.71 -7.42
N THR A 169 -4.32 -1.26 -8.08
CA THR A 169 -3.86 -1.83 -9.36
C THR A 169 -3.46 -3.30 -9.20
N LEU A 170 -2.82 -3.67 -8.09
CA LEU A 170 -2.43 -5.06 -7.81
C LEU A 170 -3.62 -5.96 -7.47
N THR A 171 -4.65 -5.42 -6.83
CA THR A 171 -5.88 -6.15 -6.48
C THR A 171 -6.94 -6.15 -7.59
N GLY A 172 -6.79 -5.29 -8.62
CA GLY A 172 -7.81 -5.08 -9.63
C GLY A 172 -9.10 -4.47 -9.04
N THR A 173 -8.96 -3.58 -8.07
CA THR A 173 -10.09 -2.96 -7.35
C THR A 173 -10.10 -1.45 -7.54
N ASP A 174 -10.07 -1.02 -8.80
CA ASP A 174 -9.99 0.38 -9.19
C ASP A 174 -11.09 1.22 -8.53
N PRO A 175 -10.83 2.53 -8.27
CA PRO A 175 -11.83 3.40 -7.66
C PRO A 175 -13.12 3.44 -8.50
N ALA A 176 -14.18 2.78 -8.03
CA ALA A 176 -15.50 2.86 -8.63
C ALA A 176 -16.24 4.09 -8.08
N TYR A 177 -16.65 4.99 -8.98
CA TYR A 177 -17.51 6.14 -8.68
C TYR A 177 -18.87 5.95 -9.35
#